data_AF-A0A7I7WE25-F1
#
_entry.id   AF-A0A7I7WE25-F1
#
_cell.length_a   1.000
_cell.length_b   1.000
_cell.length_c   1.000
_cell.angle_alpha   90.00
_cell.angle_beta   90.00
_cell.angle_gamma   90.00
#
_symmetry.space_group_name_H-M   'P 1'
#
loop_
_entity.id
_entity.type
_entity.pdbx_description
1 polymer ?
#
loop_
_entity_poly.entity_id
_entity_poly.type
_entity_poly.pdbx_seq_one_letter_code
_entity_poly.pdbx_strand_id
1 'polypeptide(L)'
;MTINAYIDDYLAELLGQARSELLADLAAGISAMQRAAATLEHLRSNHLHDIELIEGRDGRDVASFLDDSVRFGRAAYAVVHMVIDKEKH
;
A
#
# COMPACT_ATOMS: atom_id res chain seq x y z
N MET A 1 -20.24 -3.21 36.81
CA MET A 1 -19.87 -3.18 35.38
C MET A 1 -20.93 -3.96 34.62
N THR A 2 -21.64 -3.34 33.69
CA THR A 2 -22.84 -3.90 33.01
C THR A 2 -22.49 -4.51 31.66
N ILE A 3 -23.28 -5.48 31.18
CA ILE A 3 -23.07 -6.19 29.89
C ILE A 3 -22.84 -5.22 28.71
N ASN A 4 -23.52 -4.08 28.68
CA ASN A 4 -23.32 -3.07 27.63
C ASN A 4 -21.88 -2.52 27.59
N ALA A 5 -21.24 -2.31 28.74
CA ALA A 5 -19.86 -1.82 28.79
C ALA A 5 -18.85 -2.85 28.27
N TYR A 6 -19.13 -4.15 28.48
CA TYR A 6 -18.29 -5.24 27.94
C TYR A 6 -18.42 -5.36 26.40
N ILE A 7 -19.61 -5.12 25.87
CA ILE A 7 -19.85 -5.10 24.42
C ILE A 7 -19.13 -3.89 23.79
N ASP A 8 -19.17 -2.73 24.44
CA ASP A 8 -18.50 -1.52 23.95
C ASP A 8 -16.97 -1.67 23.93
N ASP A 9 -16.37 -2.26 24.97
CA ASP A 9 -14.93 -2.54 25.01
C ASP A 9 -14.51 -3.56 23.93
N TYR A 10 -15.30 -4.63 23.74
CA TYR A 10 -15.03 -5.63 22.70
C TYR A 10 -15.10 -5.05 21.29
N LEU A 11 -16.08 -4.19 21.01
CA LEU A 11 -16.20 -3.51 19.73
C LEU A 11 -15.05 -2.52 19.49
N ALA A 12 -14.58 -1.83 20.54
CA ALA A 12 -13.43 -0.94 20.44
C ALA A 12 -12.13 -1.70 20.11
N GLU A 13 -11.92 -2.87 20.71
CA GLU A 13 -10.78 -3.74 20.39
C GLU A 13 -10.82 -4.23 18.93
N LEU A 14 -11.98 -4.73 18.48
CA LEU A 14 -12.16 -5.17 17.09
C LEU A 14 -11.90 -4.04 16.10
N LEU A 15 -12.36 -2.83 16.40
CA LEU A 15 -12.14 -1.66 15.56
C LEU A 15 -10.66 -1.27 15.50
N GLY A 16 -9.95 -1.31 16.63
CA GLY A 16 -8.50 -1.07 16.69
C GLY A 16 -7.71 -2.09 15.88
N GLN A 17 -8.12 -3.36 15.94
CA GLN A 17 -7.51 -4.44 15.17
C GLN A 17 -7.71 -4.23 13.66
N ALA A 18 -8.95 -4.02 13.21
CA ALA A 18 -9.27 -3.81 11.79
C ALA A 18 -8.54 -2.59 11.20
N ARG A 19 -8.39 -1.51 11.98
CA ARG A 19 -7.61 -0.32 11.60
C ARG A 19 -6.13 -0.63 11.42
N SER A 20 -5.56 -1.45 12.31
CA SER A 20 -4.16 -1.87 12.22
C SER A 20 -3.92 -2.78 11.01
N GLU A 21 -4.86 -3.69 10.74
CA GLU A 21 -4.84 -4.56 9.56
C GLU A 21 -4.88 -3.76 8.26
N LEU A 22 -5.77 -2.77 8.16
CA LEU A 22 -5.84 -1.89 6.98
C LEU A 22 -4.51 -1.17 6.70
N LEU A 23 -3.84 -0.64 7.73
CA LEU A 23 -2.53 -0.01 7.58
C LEU A 23 -1.46 -1.01 7.14
N ALA A 24 -1.47 -2.22 7.71
CA ALA A 24 -0.54 -3.28 7.34
C ALA A 24 -0.71 -3.69 5.87
N ASP A 25 -1.95 -3.88 5.42
CA ASP A 25 -2.26 -4.26 4.05
C ASP A 25 -1.87 -3.18 3.03
N LEU A 26 -2.14 -1.90 3.34
CA LEU A 26 -1.68 -0.79 2.52
C LEU A 26 -0.15 -0.75 2.43
N ALA A 27 0.56 -0.91 3.54
CA ALA A 27 2.02 -0.95 3.56
C ALA A 27 2.59 -2.14 2.77
N ALA A 28 1.96 -3.31 2.88
CA ALA A 28 2.33 -4.51 2.14
C ALA A 28 2.13 -4.32 0.63
N GLY A 29 1.00 -3.74 0.21
CA GLY A 29 0.70 -3.42 -1.18
C GLY A 29 1.70 -2.42 -1.78
N ILE A 30 2.01 -1.33 -1.07
CA ILE A 30 3.03 -0.36 -1.49
C ILE A 30 4.38 -1.05 -1.68
N SER A 31 4.79 -1.88 -0.71
CA SER A 31 6.05 -2.61 -0.76
C SER A 31 6.11 -3.58 -1.95
N ALA A 32 5.00 -4.24 -2.28
CA ALA A 32 4.91 -5.10 -3.44
C ALA A 32 5.08 -4.33 -4.76
N MET A 33 4.42 -3.17 -4.88
CA MET A 33 4.55 -2.29 -6.06
C MET A 33 5.98 -1.75 -6.22
N GLN A 34 6.64 -1.36 -5.12
CA GLN A 34 8.04 -0.93 -5.14
C GLN A 34 8.98 -2.04 -5.62
N ARG A 35 8.76 -3.28 -5.17
CA ARG A 35 9.53 -4.44 -5.67
C ARG A 35 9.28 -4.69 -7.15
N ALA A 36 8.03 -4.61 -7.61
CA ALA A 36 7.70 -4.75 -9.02
C ALA A 36 8.39 -3.68 -9.89
N ALA A 37 8.42 -2.42 -9.43
CA ALA A 37 9.13 -1.33 -10.10
C ALA A 37 10.64 -1.60 -10.20
N ALA A 38 11.26 -2.10 -9.12
CA ALA A 38 12.68 -2.46 -9.12
C ALA A 38 12.98 -3.62 -10.07
N THR A 39 12.12 -4.65 -10.11
CA THR A 39 12.26 -5.77 -11.07
C THR A 39 12.12 -5.28 -12.51
N LEU A 40 11.16 -4.39 -12.79
CA LEU A 40 10.99 -3.80 -14.12
C LEU A 40 12.23 -2.99 -14.54
N GLU A 41 12.81 -2.21 -13.63
CA GLU A 41 14.05 -1.49 -13.90
C GLU A 41 15.21 -2.44 -14.21
N HIS A 42 15.30 -3.57 -13.50
CA HIS A 42 16.31 -4.57 -13.78
C HIS A 42 16.14 -5.21 -15.17
N LEU A 43 14.90 -5.51 -15.58
CA LEU A 43 14.57 -6.02 -16.93
C LEU A 43 14.93 -5.00 -18.02
N ARG A 44 14.73 -3.71 -17.74
CA ARG A 44 15.04 -2.60 -18.66
C ARG A 44 16.50 -2.17 -18.64
N SER A 45 17.30 -2.71 -17.72
CA SER A 45 18.72 -2.39 -17.61
C SER A 45 19.52 -3.01 -18.75
N ASN A 46 20.70 -2.45 -19.04
CA ASN A 46 21.65 -3.00 -20.02
C ASN A 46 22.16 -4.41 -19.67
N HIS A 47 21.85 -4.95 -18.48
CA HIS A 47 22.24 -6.29 -18.08
C HIS A 47 21.30 -7.36 -18.65
N LEU A 48 19.99 -7.21 -18.49
CA LEU A 48 18.99 -8.14 -19.02
C LEU A 48 18.47 -7.73 -20.39
N HIS A 49 18.28 -6.42 -20.60
CA HIS A 49 17.93 -5.81 -21.87
C HIS A 49 16.68 -6.42 -22.55
N ASP A 50 15.56 -6.44 -21.83
CA ASP A 50 14.27 -6.84 -22.41
C ASP A 50 13.74 -5.77 -23.37
N ILE A 51 13.85 -6.01 -24.67
CA ILE A 51 13.55 -5.02 -25.72
C ILE A 51 12.07 -4.61 -25.75
N GLU A 52 11.16 -5.53 -25.42
CA GLU A 52 9.72 -5.24 -25.41
C GLU A 52 9.37 -4.28 -24.27
N LEU A 53 10.04 -4.41 -23.12
CA LEU A 53 9.86 -3.53 -21.97
C LEU A 53 10.64 -2.21 -22.07
N ILE A 54 11.69 -2.15 -22.90
CA ILE A 54 12.50 -0.95 -23.13
C ILE A 54 11.87 -0.06 -24.22
N GLU A 55 11.65 -0.62 -25.40
CA GLU A 55 11.25 0.14 -26.59
C GLU A 55 9.73 0.16 -26.77
N GLY A 56 9.05 -0.88 -26.28
CA GLY A 56 7.61 -1.01 -26.35
C GLY A 56 6.86 0.06 -25.56
N ARG A 57 5.73 0.48 -26.11
CA ARG A 57 4.80 1.39 -25.43
C ARG A 57 4.34 0.80 -24.10
N ASP A 58 4.03 -0.48 -24.09
CA ASP A 58 3.47 -1.19 -22.94
C ASP A 58 4.46 -1.18 -21.75
N GLY A 59 5.77 -1.32 -22.00
CA GLY A 59 6.79 -1.22 -20.95
C GLY A 59 6.84 0.15 -20.27
N ARG A 60 6.67 1.24 -21.04
CA ARG A 60 6.58 2.61 -20.49
C ARG A 60 5.27 2.82 -19.72
N ASP A 61 4.17 2.25 -20.22
CA ASP A 61 2.86 2.34 -19.58
C ASP A 61 2.87 1.59 -18.24
N VAL A 62 3.48 0.40 -18.17
CA VAL A 62 3.66 -0.36 -16.92
C VAL A 62 4.57 0.38 -15.94
N ALA A 63 5.67 0.98 -16.40
CA ALA A 63 6.54 1.78 -15.53
C ALA A 63 5.80 2.97 -14.90
N SER A 64 5.02 3.69 -15.71
CA SER A 64 4.22 4.83 -15.26
C SER A 64 3.14 4.37 -14.26
N PHE A 65 2.46 3.26 -14.56
CA PHE A 65 1.47 2.67 -13.67
C PHE A 65 2.04 2.31 -12.29
N LEU A 66 3.24 1.70 -12.25
CA LEU A 66 3.87 1.31 -10.99
C LEU A 66 4.27 2.53 -10.15
N ASP A 67 4.83 3.57 -10.77
CA ASP A 67 5.19 4.80 -10.06
C ASP A 67 3.97 5.51 -9.47
N ASP A 68 2.91 5.66 -10.28
CA ASP A 68 1.64 6.23 -9.82
C ASP A 68 0.98 5.39 -8.73
N SER A 69 1.02 4.05 -8.84
CA SER A 69 0.46 3.16 -7.83
C SER A 69 1.18 3.29 -6.49
N VAL A 70 2.51 3.43 -6.48
CA VAL A 70 3.28 3.69 -5.25
C VAL A 70 2.91 5.05 -4.67
N ARG A 71 2.78 6.08 -5.51
CA ARG A 71 2.39 7.43 -5.08
C ARG A 71 1.00 7.46 -4.46
N PHE A 72 0.00 6.87 -5.13
CA PHE A 72 -1.37 6.81 -4.63
C PHE A 72 -1.48 5.93 -3.39
N GLY A 73 -0.77 4.81 -3.34
CA GLY A 73 -0.70 3.95 -2.16
C GLY A 73 -0.16 4.71 -0.94
N ARG A 74 0.95 5.45 -1.09
CA ARG A 74 1.51 6.29 -0.02
C ARG A 74 0.53 7.37 0.45
N ALA A 75 -0.18 8.00 -0.48
CA ALA A 75 -1.19 9.00 -0.14
C ALA A 75 -2.35 8.38 0.66
N ALA A 76 -2.87 7.23 0.22
CA ALA A 76 -3.93 6.51 0.93
C ALA A 76 -3.48 6.07 2.33
N TYR A 77 -2.27 5.51 2.46
CA TYR A 77 -1.69 5.14 3.75
C TYR A 77 -1.60 6.34 4.69
N ALA A 78 -1.09 7.47 4.22
CA ALA A 78 -0.98 8.68 5.03
C ALA A 78 -2.35 9.20 5.51
N VAL A 79 -3.36 9.19 4.64
CA VAL A 79 -4.73 9.60 4.99
C VAL A 79 -5.31 8.67 6.07
N VAL A 80 -5.20 7.35 5.88
CA VAL A 80 -5.70 6.36 6.84
C VAL A 80 -4.97 6.50 8.18
N HIS A 81 -3.65 6.63 8.17
CA HIS A 81 -2.85 6.84 9.37
C HIS A 81 -3.29 8.11 10.13
N MET A 82 -3.52 9.22 9.43
CA MET A 82 -4.00 10.46 10.03
C MET A 82 -5.41 10.34 10.63
N VAL A 83 -6.32 9.60 9.98
CA VAL A 83 -7.67 9.36 10.51
C VAL A 83 -7.60 8.55 11.80
N ILE A 84 -6.82 7.46 11.80
CA ILE A 84 -6.66 6.58 12.96
C ILE A 84 -5.99 7.29 14.14
N ASP A 85 -4.96 8.10 13.89
CA ASP A 85 -4.29 8.84 14.98
C ASP A 85 -5.16 9.96 15.58
N LYS A 86 -6.03 10.60 14.77
CA LYS A 86 -7.00 11.58 15.28
C LYS A 86 -8.03 10.95 16.21
N GLU A 87 -8.36 9.67 16.04
CA GLU A 87 -9.31 8.97 16.91
C GLU A 87 -8.71 8.56 18.26
N LYS A 88 -7.38 8.70 18.44
CA LYS A 88 -6.69 8.44 19.72
C LYS A 88 -6.66 9.65 20.66
N HIS A 89 -7.12 10.83 20.21
CA HIS A 89 -7.09 12.11 20.94
C HIS A 89 -8.50 12.67 21.12
#